data_AF-A0A401TJP2-F1
#
_entry.id   AF-A0A401TJP2-F1
#
_cell.length_a   1.000
_cell.length_b   1.000
_cell.length_c   1.000
_cell.angle_alpha   90.00
_cell.angle_beta   90.00
_cell.angle_gamma   90.00
#
_symmetry.space_group_name_H-M   'P 1'
#
loop_
_entity.id
_entity.type
_entity.pdbx_description
1 polymer ?
#
loop_
_entity_poly.entity_id
_entity_poly.type
_entity_poly.pdbx_seq_one_letter_code
_entity_poly.pdbx_strand_id
1 'polypeptide(L)'
;HLVGKRLRHPFTGRLLPVLTDGLVDPTFGTGAMKVTPAHDPTDYELSIKHQLPLVSIFNQDGTMATEAGDWLQVTGTPLHGNSIL
;
A
#
# COMPACT_ATOMS: atom_id res chain seq x y z
N HIS A 1 -5.83 -4.18 -21.54
CA HIS A 1 -4.72 -3.35 -22.06
C HIS A 1 -3.66 -3.00 -21.00
N LEU A 2 -3.95 -3.04 -19.68
CA LEU A 2 -2.99 -2.71 -18.61
C LEU A 2 -2.33 -3.91 -17.92
N VAL A 3 -2.90 -5.11 -18.04
CA VAL A 3 -2.35 -6.35 -17.43
C VAL A 3 -0.90 -6.56 -17.89
N GLY A 4 -0.01 -6.86 -16.93
CA GLY A 4 1.42 -7.03 -17.16
C GLY A 4 2.23 -5.72 -17.24
N LYS A 5 1.55 -4.56 -17.26
CA LYS A 5 2.22 -3.25 -17.15
C LYS A 5 2.50 -2.90 -15.69
N ARG A 6 3.20 -1.79 -15.49
CA ARG A 6 3.45 -1.22 -14.16
C ARG A 6 2.88 0.19 -14.08
N LEU A 7 2.36 0.56 -12.91
CA LEU A 7 1.86 1.90 -12.60
C LEU A 7 2.82 2.57 -11.63
N ARG A 8 2.95 3.89 -11.75
CA ARG A 8 3.73 4.70 -10.81
C ARG A 8 2.87 5.01 -9.59
N HIS A 9 3.34 4.62 -8.41
CA HIS A 9 2.73 5.01 -7.15
C HIS A 9 2.81 6.54 -7.01
N PRO A 10 1.70 7.23 -6.68
CA PRO A 10 1.61 8.68 -6.82
C PRO A 10 2.55 9.46 -5.90
N PHE A 11 2.89 8.93 -4.73
CA PHE A 11 3.70 9.65 -3.73
C PHE A 11 5.17 9.21 -3.71
N THR A 12 5.40 7.90 -3.78
CA THR A 12 6.75 7.31 -3.67
C THR A 12 7.42 7.10 -5.02
N GLY A 13 6.68 7.24 -6.13
CA GLY A 13 7.19 6.96 -7.47
C GLY A 13 7.49 5.48 -7.75
N ARG A 14 7.31 4.59 -6.78
CA ARG A 14 7.52 3.13 -6.89
C ARG A 14 6.67 2.55 -8.02
N LEU A 15 7.24 1.64 -8.82
CA LEU A 15 6.50 0.95 -9.87
C LEU A 15 5.78 -0.29 -9.33
N LEU A 16 4.45 -0.27 -9.37
CA LEU A 16 3.57 -1.35 -8.91
C LEU A 16 3.11 -2.20 -10.10
N PRO A 17 3.13 -3.53 -10.02
CA PRO A 17 2.64 -4.40 -11.09
C PRO A 17 1.11 -4.34 -11.21
N VAL A 18 0.61 -4.47 -12.45
CA VAL A 18 -0.82 -4.67 -12.73
C VAL A 18 -1.04 -6.14 -13.08
N LEU A 19 -1.81 -6.82 -12.25
CA LEU A 19 -2.14 -8.24 -12.37
C LEU A 19 -3.65 -8.44 -12.41
N THR A 20 -4.07 -9.65 -12.75
CA THR A 20 -5.48 -10.06 -12.73
C THR A 20 -5.69 -11.09 -11.65
N ASP A 21 -6.78 -10.96 -10.91
CA ASP A 21 -7.25 -11.98 -9.97
C ASP A 21 -8.77 -12.08 -10.04
N GLY A 22 -9.30 -13.30 -9.86
CA GLY A 22 -10.73 -13.57 -9.87
C GLY A 22 -11.47 -13.00 -8.66
N LEU A 23 -10.75 -12.57 -7.62
CA LEU A 23 -11.34 -11.84 -6.49
C LEU A 23 -11.87 -10.45 -6.89
N VAL A 24 -11.35 -9.86 -7.97
CA VAL A 24 -11.75 -8.51 -8.40
C VAL A 24 -13.02 -8.59 -9.24
N ASP A 25 -14.10 -7.96 -8.78
CA ASP A 25 -15.32 -7.77 -9.56
C ASP A 25 -15.14 -6.58 -10.53
N PRO A 26 -15.15 -6.80 -11.86
CA PRO A 26 -14.98 -5.73 -12.84
C PRO A 26 -16.17 -4.76 -12.90
N THR A 27 -17.33 -5.12 -12.35
CA THR A 27 -18.54 -4.29 -12.33
C THR A 27 -18.61 -3.38 -11.10
N PHE A 28 -17.78 -3.64 -10.09
CA PHE A 28 -17.72 -2.84 -8.87
C PHE A 28 -16.69 -1.71 -8.98
N GLY A 29 -17.11 -0.48 -8.69
CA GLY A 29 -16.23 0.70 -8.70
C GLY A 29 -15.59 0.93 -10.08
N THR A 30 -14.25 0.98 -10.11
CA THR A 30 -13.49 1.13 -11.37
C THR A 30 -13.15 -0.21 -12.03
N GLY A 31 -13.50 -1.33 -11.41
CA GLY A 31 -13.05 -2.66 -11.81
C GLY A 31 -11.57 -2.95 -11.51
N ALA A 32 -10.92 -2.10 -10.71
CA ALA A 32 -9.55 -2.29 -10.22
C ALA A 32 -9.47 -2.08 -8.71
N MET A 33 -8.64 -2.87 -8.04
CA MET A 33 -8.46 -2.86 -6.59
C MET A 33 -6.99 -2.56 -6.25
N LYS A 34 -6.76 -1.70 -5.24
CA LYS A 34 -5.42 -1.56 -4.64
C LYS A 34 -5.17 -2.74 -3.70
N VAL A 35 -3.93 -3.23 -3.66
CA VAL A 35 -3.53 -4.33 -2.77
C VAL A 35 -2.50 -3.80 -1.77
N THR A 36 -2.76 -3.98 -0.48
CA THR A 36 -1.98 -3.53 0.68
C THR A 36 -1.69 -4.69 1.65
N PRO A 37 -0.82 -5.65 1.27
CA PRO A 37 -0.69 -6.94 1.97
C PRO A 37 -0.35 -6.90 3.46
N ALA A 38 0.32 -5.84 3.93
CA ALA A 38 0.69 -5.72 5.34
C ALA A 38 -0.47 -5.28 6.24
N HIS A 39 -1.61 -4.87 5.67
CA HIS A 39 -2.66 -4.14 6.39
C HIS A 39 -4.09 -4.62 6.10
N ASP A 40 -4.26 -5.60 5.20
CA ASP A 40 -5.55 -6.22 4.92
C ASP A 40 -5.37 -7.75 4.77
N PRO A 41 -6.16 -8.57 5.48
CA PRO A 41 -6.05 -10.04 5.42
C PRO A 41 -6.31 -10.62 4.02
N THR A 42 -7.21 -10.02 3.25
CA THR A 42 -7.52 -10.49 1.90
C THR A 42 -6.36 -10.20 0.95
N ASP A 43 -5.76 -9.01 1.08
CA ASP A 43 -4.56 -8.63 0.36
C ASP A 43 -3.33 -9.49 0.74
N TYR A 44 -3.26 -9.94 1.99
CA TYR A 44 -2.21 -10.86 2.44
C TYR A 44 -2.29 -12.20 1.69
N GLU A 45 -3.48 -12.80 1.57
CA GLU A 45 -3.66 -14.04 0.81
C GLU A 45 -3.34 -13.86 -0.68
N LEU A 46 -3.73 -12.71 -1.26
CA LEU A 46 -3.33 -12.35 -2.62
C LEU A 46 -1.81 -12.21 -2.76
N SER A 47 -1.12 -11.71 -1.73
CA SER A 47 0.32 -11.56 -1.75
C SER A 47 1.05 -12.90 -1.79
N ILE A 48 0.54 -13.91 -1.09
CA ILE A 48 1.09 -15.27 -1.14
C ILE A 48 0.88 -15.84 -2.54
N LYS A 49 -0.34 -15.73 -3.06
CA LYS A 49 -0.72 -16.24 -4.39
C LYS A 49 0.10 -15.64 -5.53
N HIS A 50 0.34 -14.32 -5.47
CA HIS A 50 1.01 -13.56 -6.53
C HIS A 50 2.46 -13.17 -6.20
N GLN A 51 3.01 -13.67 -5.09
CA GLN A 51 4.36 -13.38 -4.61
C GLN A 51 4.64 -11.88 -4.48
N LEU A 52 3.66 -11.14 -3.92
CA LEU A 52 3.78 -9.71 -3.71
C LEU A 52 4.55 -9.40 -2.42
N PRO A 53 5.37 -8.34 -2.40
CA PRO A 53 6.13 -7.97 -1.22
C PRO A 53 5.22 -7.43 -0.11
N LEU A 54 5.48 -7.87 1.12
CA LEU A 54 4.90 -7.31 2.34
C LEU A 54 5.68 -6.05 2.72
N VAL A 55 5.08 -4.89 2.48
CA VAL A 55 5.64 -3.59 2.86
C VAL A 55 4.68 -2.93 3.82
N SER A 56 5.14 -2.68 5.05
CA SER A 56 4.40 -1.89 6.04
C SER A 56 4.79 -0.43 5.92
N ILE A 57 3.81 0.47 6.02
CA ILE A 57 4.05 1.91 6.16
C ILE A 57 3.90 2.38 7.60
N PHE A 58 3.64 1.45 8.53
CA PHE A 58 3.56 1.70 9.97
C PHE A 58 4.64 0.94 10.72
N ASN A 59 5.24 1.59 11.70
CA ASN A 59 6.03 0.95 12.75
C ASN A 59 5.11 0.25 13.75
N GLN A 60 5.68 -0.58 14.62
CA GLN A 60 4.91 -1.33 15.64
C GLN A 60 4.24 -0.43 16.67
N ASP A 61 4.74 0.79 16.87
CA ASP A 61 4.16 1.79 17.77
C ASP A 61 3.06 2.64 17.10
N GLY A 62 2.67 2.32 15.86
CA GLY A 62 1.66 3.04 15.08
C GLY A 62 2.16 4.31 14.41
N THR A 63 3.44 4.69 14.59
CA THR A 63 4.04 5.79 13.84
C THR A 63 4.30 5.40 12.39
N MET A 64 4.49 6.39 11.52
CA MET A 64 4.75 6.14 10.12
C MET A 64 6.21 5.69 9.88
N ALA A 65 6.37 4.60 9.14
CA ALA A 65 7.66 4.08 8.73
C ALA A 65 8.22 4.84 7.51
N THR A 66 9.52 4.73 7.26
CA THR A 66 10.20 5.38 6.13
C THR A 66 9.63 4.97 4.77
N GLU A 67 9.07 3.78 4.68
CA GLU A 67 8.44 3.17 3.52
C GLU A 67 7.19 3.92 3.07
N ALA A 68 6.56 4.72 3.96
CA ALA A 68 5.48 5.63 3.59
C ALA A 68 5.94 6.68 2.57
N GLY A 69 7.23 7.01 2.57
CA GLY A 69 7.88 8.00 1.72
C GLY A 69 7.98 9.39 2.37
N ASP A 70 8.91 10.18 1.85
CA ASP A 70 9.29 11.49 2.43
C ASP A 70 8.22 12.58 2.28
N TRP A 71 7.12 12.31 1.58
CA TRP A 71 5.99 13.25 1.50
C TRP A 71 5.32 13.45 2.86
N LEU A 72 5.52 12.52 3.78
CA LEU A 72 4.95 12.53 5.12
C LEU A 72 5.83 13.27 6.14
N GLN A 73 6.93 13.90 5.71
CA GLN A 73 7.74 14.77 6.55
C GLN A 73 6.87 15.93 7.05
N VAL A 74 6.21 15.71 8.20
CA VAL A 74 5.61 16.76 9.01
C VAL A 74 6.76 17.70 9.33
N THR A 75 6.63 18.94 8.86
CA THR A 75 7.58 20.01 9.05
C THR A 75 8.13 20.05 10.48
N GLY A 76 9.35 19.54 10.66
CA GLY A 76 10.34 20.00 11.63
C GLY A 76 9.93 20.21 13.08
N THR A 77 9.10 19.36 13.70
CA THR A 77 8.98 19.39 15.17
C THR A 77 8.85 17.98 15.75
N PRO A 78 9.67 17.58 16.75
CA PRO A 78 9.49 16.31 17.43
C PRO A 78 8.16 16.34 18.18
N LEU A 79 7.27 15.38 17.92
CA LEU A 79 6.11 15.15 18.76
C LEU A 79 6.58 14.49 20.06
N HIS A 80 7.09 15.30 20.99
CA HIS A 80 7.04 14.96 22.40
C HIS A 80 5.61 15.21 22.88
N GLY A 81 4.79 14.17 22.89
CA GLY A 81 3.47 14.23 23.50
C GLY A 81 2.58 13.10 23.02
N ASN A 82 2.23 12.21 23.95
CA ASN A 82 1.11 11.28 23.82
C ASN A 82 -0.10 11.99 23.19
N SER A 83 -0.58 11.50 22.07
CA SER A 83 -1.97 11.72 21.65
C SER A 83 -2.45 10.53 20.86
N ILE A 84 -3.28 9.76 21.57
CA ILE A 84 -4.26 8.82 21.04
C ILE A 84 -5.28 9.66 20.26
N LEU A 85 -5.44 9.39 18.97
CA LEU A 85 -6.73 9.26 18.26
C LEU A 85 -6.51 8.32 17.07
#